data_AF-A0A830FV57-F1
#
_entry.id   AF-A0A830FV57-F1
#
_cell.length_a   1.000
_cell.length_b   1.000
_cell.length_c   1.000
_cell.angle_alpha   90.00
_cell.angle_beta   90.00
_cell.angle_gamma   90.00
#
_symmetry.space_group_name_H-M   'P 1'
#
loop_
_entity.id
_entity.type
_entity.pdbx_description
1 polymer ?
#
loop_
_entity_poly.entity_id
_entity_poly.type
_entity_poly.pdbx_seq_one_letter_code
_entity_poly.pdbx_strand_id
1 'polypeptide(L)'
;MFEVLADWRRRAVCHYFTSADQTAADVGALASAISELGGTSTVDAADTSPSTIQTQLEEEHLPVLHRIGLIDYDERSGAVKYWGSPTVEKWADHAAAVTQQTDF
;
A
#
# COMPACT_ATOMS: atom_id res chain seq x y z
N MET A 1 12.84 -4.39 -6.94
CA MET A 1 11.56 -5.05 -6.60
C MET A 1 11.27 -4.93 -5.10
N PHE A 2 12.22 -5.27 -4.20
CA PHE A 2 12.07 -5.09 -2.74
C PHE A 2 11.91 -3.62 -2.30
N GLU A 3 12.58 -2.68 -2.98
CA GLU A 3 12.41 -1.23 -2.77
C GLU A 3 10.96 -0.75 -2.93
N VAL A 4 10.17 -1.45 -3.75
CA VAL A 4 8.78 -1.06 -3.99
C VAL A 4 7.92 -1.31 -2.75
N LEU A 5 8.20 -2.38 -2.01
CA LEU A 5 7.53 -2.73 -0.75
C LEU A 5 8.27 -2.19 0.47
N ALA A 6 9.37 -1.45 0.31
CA ALA A 6 10.09 -0.83 1.42
C ALA A 6 9.28 0.29 2.08
N ASP A 7 8.39 0.91 1.29
CA ASP A 7 7.50 1.98 1.73
C ASP A 7 6.36 1.43 2.61
N TRP A 8 6.23 1.97 3.81
CA TRP A 8 5.20 1.55 4.76
C TRP A 8 3.78 1.79 4.24
N ARG A 9 3.55 2.81 3.40
CA ARG A 9 2.23 3.10 2.82
C ARG A 9 1.83 2.03 1.81
N ARG A 10 2.78 1.57 1.00
CA ARG A 10 2.56 0.46 0.05
C ARG A 10 2.28 -0.85 0.78
N ARG A 11 2.92 -1.10 1.93
CA ARG A 11 2.58 -2.22 2.81
C ARG A 11 1.18 -2.06 3.43
N ALA A 12 0.82 -0.85 3.86
CA ALA A 12 -0.49 -0.57 4.44
C ALA A 12 -1.63 -0.83 3.44
N VAL A 13 -1.46 -0.48 2.16
CA VAL A 13 -2.40 -0.82 1.08
C VAL A 13 -2.58 -2.34 0.97
N CYS A 14 -1.48 -3.10 0.94
CA CYS A 14 -1.56 -4.57 0.85
C CYS A 14 -2.24 -5.16 2.08
N HIS A 15 -1.86 -4.70 3.27
CA HIS A 15 -2.44 -5.14 4.53
C HIS A 15 -3.94 -4.87 4.59
N TYR A 16 -4.41 -3.71 4.10
CA TYR A 16 -5.83 -3.38 4.04
C TYR A 16 -6.63 -4.42 3.27
N PHE A 17 -6.16 -4.81 2.09
CA PHE A 17 -6.84 -5.81 1.26
C PHE A 17 -6.81 -7.21 1.88
N THR A 18 -5.67 -7.62 2.45
CA THR A 18 -5.53 -8.92 3.12
C THR A 18 -6.33 -8.99 4.42
N SER A 19 -6.35 -7.93 5.23
CA SER A 19 -7.04 -7.95 6.54
C SER A 19 -8.55 -7.87 6.41
N ALA A 20 -9.04 -7.16 5.39
CA ALA A 20 -10.47 -6.95 5.19
C ALA A 20 -11.13 -8.06 4.34
N ASP A 21 -10.35 -9.02 3.82
CA ASP A 21 -10.80 -9.99 2.81
C ASP A 21 -11.48 -9.30 1.61
N GLN A 22 -11.03 -8.07 1.31
CA GLN A 22 -11.58 -7.25 0.24
C GLN A 22 -10.66 -7.33 -0.98
N THR A 23 -11.25 -7.48 -2.16
CA THR A 23 -10.51 -7.50 -3.43
C THR A 23 -10.59 -6.17 -4.18
N ALA A 24 -11.34 -5.20 -3.68
CA ALA A 24 -11.51 -3.89 -4.29
C ALA A 24 -11.81 -2.81 -3.24
N ALA A 25 -11.31 -1.60 -3.47
CA ALA A 25 -11.57 -0.43 -2.65
C ALA A 25 -11.39 0.85 -3.47
N ASP A 26 -11.93 1.95 -2.95
CA ASP A 26 -11.69 3.29 -3.49
C ASP A 26 -10.44 3.92 -2.85
N VAL A 27 -9.74 4.79 -3.57
CA VAL A 27 -8.58 5.50 -3.01
C VAL A 27 -8.94 6.28 -1.75
N GLY A 28 -10.11 6.92 -1.69
CA GLY A 28 -10.54 7.64 -0.50
C GLY A 28 -10.66 6.73 0.73
N ALA A 29 -11.20 5.52 0.54
CA ALA A 29 -11.30 4.53 1.61
C ALA A 29 -9.93 4.02 2.06
N LEU A 30 -9.01 3.80 1.11
CA LEU A 30 -7.61 3.44 1.41
C LEU A 30 -6.92 4.56 2.18
N ALA A 31 -7.07 5.81 1.76
CA ALA A 31 -6.43 6.95 2.38
C ALA A 31 -6.90 7.17 3.82
N SER A 32 -8.20 7.02 4.09
CA SER A 32 -8.74 7.04 5.46
C SER A 32 -8.15 5.91 6.32
N ALA A 33 -8.19 4.67 5.83
CA ALA A 33 -7.67 3.53 6.60
C ALA A 33 -6.17 3.64 6.89
N ILE A 34 -5.39 4.14 5.93
CA ILE A 34 -3.93 4.35 6.10
C ILE A 34 -3.64 5.56 6.98
N SER A 35 -4.47 6.61 6.93
CA SER A 35 -4.41 7.75 7.87
C SER A 35 -4.60 7.28 9.31
N GLU A 36 -5.61 6.45 9.55
CA GLU A 36 -5.90 5.86 10.85
C GLU A 36 -4.74 4.98 11.34
N LEU A 37 -4.17 4.15 10.46
CA LEU A 37 -3.00 3.31 10.78
C LEU A 37 -1.75 4.16 11.06
N GLY A 38 -1.51 5.19 10.26
CA GLY A 38 -0.38 6.12 10.39
C GLY A 38 -0.44 6.94 11.68
N GLY A 39 -1.63 7.34 12.12
CA GLY A 39 -1.84 8.05 13.39
C GLY A 39 -1.52 7.22 14.64
N THR A 40 -1.53 5.89 14.53
CA THR A 40 -1.08 4.99 15.60
C THR A 40 0.43 4.70 15.56
N SER A 41 1.08 5.02 14.44
CA SER A 41 2.52 4.86 14.22
C SER A 41 3.24 6.17 14.52
N THR A 42 4.52 6.14 14.88
CA THR A 42 5.34 7.34 15.17
C THR A 42 5.71 8.15 13.92
N VAL A 43 4.82 8.18 12.93
CA VAL A 43 5.01 8.89 11.66
C VAL A 43 4.53 10.33 11.83
N ASP A 44 5.22 11.27 11.21
CA ASP A 44 4.96 12.71 11.35
C ASP A 44 3.49 13.04 11.04
N ALA A 45 2.78 13.62 12.01
CA ALA A 45 1.33 13.83 11.95
C ALA A 45 0.89 14.80 10.82
N ALA A 46 1.83 15.57 10.26
CA ALA A 46 1.56 16.42 9.10
C ALA A 46 1.37 15.59 7.81
N ASP A 47 1.99 14.41 7.74
CA ASP A 47 2.00 13.51 6.57
C ASP A 47 0.91 12.42 6.63
N THR A 48 0.02 12.50 7.63
CA THR A 48 -1.04 11.51 7.87
C THR A 48 -2.44 12.00 7.54
N SER A 49 -2.62 13.24 7.06
CA SER A 49 -3.94 13.72 6.63
C SER A 49 -4.48 12.87 5.48
N PRO A 50 -5.77 12.45 5.50
CA PRO A 50 -6.32 11.56 4.48
C PRO A 50 -6.23 12.16 3.07
N SER A 51 -6.40 13.47 2.91
CA SER A 51 -6.25 14.14 1.62
C SER A 51 -4.82 14.08 1.09
N THR A 52 -3.82 14.24 1.95
CA THR A 52 -2.40 14.15 1.59
C THR A 52 -2.02 12.72 1.22
N ILE A 53 -2.47 11.75 2.03
CA ILE A 53 -2.26 10.33 1.75
C ILE A 53 -2.93 9.94 0.44
N GLN A 54 -4.14 10.42 0.17
CA GLN A 54 -4.83 10.18 -1.09
C GLN A 54 -3.97 10.63 -2.27
N THR A 55 -3.50 11.89 -2.27
CA THR A 55 -2.64 12.39 -3.35
C THR A 55 -1.36 11.56 -3.50
N GLN A 56 -0.68 11.20 -2.40
CA GLN A 56 0.51 10.34 -2.46
C GLN A 56 0.20 8.93 -3.00
N LEU A 57 -0.97 8.37 -2.65
CA LEU A 57 -1.43 7.10 -3.19
C LEU A 57 -1.64 7.20 -4.70
N GLU A 58 -2.36 8.22 -5.17
CA GLU A 58 -2.73 8.39 -6.59
C GLU A 58 -1.52 8.68 -7.47
N GLU A 59 -0.60 9.53 -7.01
CA GLU A 59 0.52 10.01 -7.83
C GLU A 59 1.74 9.09 -7.76
N GLU A 60 2.00 8.45 -6.62
CA GLU A 60 3.25 7.73 -6.39
C GLU A 60 3.03 6.23 -6.16
N HIS A 61 2.17 5.87 -5.20
CA HIS A 61 2.15 4.50 -4.70
C HIS A 61 1.33 3.55 -5.56
N LEU A 62 0.09 3.91 -5.91
CA LEU A 62 -0.82 3.08 -6.70
C LEU A 62 -0.30 2.85 -8.13
N PRO A 63 0.23 3.85 -8.86
CA PRO A 63 0.80 3.62 -10.19
C PRO A 63 1.97 2.64 -10.17
N VAL A 64 2.79 2.67 -9.12
CA VAL A 64 3.92 1.74 -8.95
C VAL A 64 3.41 0.33 -8.65
N LEU A 65 2.43 0.18 -7.75
CA LEU A 65 1.83 -1.11 -7.44
C LEU A 65 1.09 -1.71 -8.64
N HIS A 66 0.47 -0.87 -9.47
CA HIS A 66 -0.16 -1.26 -10.73
C HIS A 66 0.87 -1.77 -11.73
N ARG A 67 1.98 -1.05 -11.91
CA ARG A 67 3.05 -1.42 -12.84
C ARG A 67 3.66 -2.79 -12.53
N ILE A 68 3.74 -3.18 -11.25
CA ILE A 68 4.25 -4.49 -10.85
C ILE A 68 3.17 -5.60 -10.87
N GLY A 69 1.92 -5.25 -11.20
CA GLY A 69 0.81 -6.19 -11.31
C GLY A 69 0.26 -6.69 -9.98
N LEU A 70 0.49 -5.96 -8.88
CA LEU A 70 -0.07 -6.33 -7.58
C LEU A 70 -1.53 -5.85 -7.44
N ILE A 71 -1.80 -4.68 -7.99
CA ILE A 71 -3.14 -4.08 -8.04
C ILE A 71 -3.48 -3.67 -9.48
N ASP A 72 -4.75 -3.39 -9.71
CA ASP A 72 -5.23 -2.68 -10.87
C ASP A 72 -5.87 -1.38 -10.40
N TYR A 73 -5.31 -0.26 -10.85
CA TYR A 73 -5.71 1.07 -10.43
C TYR A 73 -6.32 1.80 -11.62
N ASP A 74 -7.59 2.18 -11.47
CA ASP A 74 -8.31 3.02 -12.41
C ASP A 74 -8.22 4.48 -11.95
N GLU A 75 -7.31 5.21 -12.57
CA GLU A 75 -7.08 6.65 -12.36
C GLU A 75 -8.28 7.53 -12.73
N ARG A 76 -9.24 7.04 -13.52
CA ARG A 76 -10.45 7.81 -13.85
C ARG A 76 -11.51 7.75 -12.76
N SER A 77 -11.61 6.61 -12.09
CA SER A 77 -12.64 6.39 -11.07
C SER A 77 -12.11 6.33 -9.65
N GLY A 78 -10.79 6.32 -9.43
CA GLY A 78 -10.19 6.09 -8.12
C GLY A 78 -10.38 4.64 -7.63
N ALA A 79 -10.69 3.71 -8.53
CA ALA A 79 -10.97 2.33 -8.13
C ALA A 79 -9.67 1.53 -8.09
N VAL A 80 -9.44 0.84 -6.98
CA VAL A 80 -8.29 -0.06 -6.79
C VAL A 80 -8.81 -1.48 -6.63
N LYS A 81 -8.30 -2.40 -7.45
CA LYS A 81 -8.56 -3.83 -7.32
C LYS A 81 -7.28 -4.56 -6.94
N TYR A 82 -7.34 -5.35 -5.89
CA TYR A 82 -6.25 -6.22 -5.49
C TYR A 82 -6.39 -7.56 -6.22
N TRP A 83 -5.44 -7.85 -7.10
CA TRP A 83 -5.46 -9.08 -7.89
C TRP A 83 -4.73 -10.24 -7.22
N GLY A 84 -3.97 -9.99 -6.15
CA GLY A 84 -3.33 -11.03 -5.34
C GLY A 84 -2.65 -12.10 -6.20
N SER A 85 -1.49 -11.80 -6.78
CA SER A 85 -0.77 -12.85 -7.50
C SER A 85 -0.11 -13.79 -6.49
N PRO A 86 -0.38 -15.10 -6.51
CA PRO A 86 0.29 -16.07 -5.63
C PRO A 86 1.82 -16.08 -5.84
N THR A 87 2.28 -15.56 -6.99
CA THR A 87 3.70 -15.34 -7.23
C THR A 87 4.21 -14.10 -6.51
N VAL A 88 3.44 -13.02 -6.37
CA VAL A 88 3.91 -11.78 -5.72
C VAL A 88 3.74 -11.83 -4.20
N GLU A 89 2.70 -12.48 -3.67
CA GLU A 89 2.54 -12.69 -2.22
C GLU A 89 3.72 -13.45 -1.62
N LYS A 90 4.25 -14.44 -2.35
CA LYS A 90 5.47 -15.18 -1.97
C LYS A 90 6.71 -14.29 -1.91
N TRP A 91 6.73 -13.17 -2.62
CA TRP A 91 7.85 -12.20 -2.62
C TRP A 91 7.63 -11.10 -1.57
N ALA A 92 6.38 -10.73 -1.29
CA ALA A 92 6.02 -9.80 -0.21
C ALA A 92 6.36 -10.39 1.16
N ASP A 93 6.08 -11.68 1.36
CA ASP A 93 6.46 -12.42 2.58
C ASP A 93 7.99 -12.46 2.76
N HIS A 94 8.74 -12.66 1.67
CA HIS A 94 10.20 -12.56 1.67
C HIS A 94 10.72 -11.13 1.93
N ALA A 95 10.06 -10.08 1.43
CA ALA A 95 10.47 -8.70 1.68
C ALA A 95 10.33 -8.30 3.16
N ALA A 96 9.26 -8.74 3.82
CA ALA A 96 9.07 -8.54 5.26
C ALA A 96 10.14 -9.27 6.08
N ALA A 97 10.54 -10.47 5.66
CA ALA A 97 11.61 -11.24 6.29
C ALA A 97 13.02 -10.61 6.07
N VAL A 98 13.29 -10.06 4.88
CA VAL A 98 14.61 -9.49 4.54
C VAL A 98 14.85 -8.13 5.21
N THR A 99 13.80 -7.38 5.57
CA THR A 99 13.95 -6.08 6.26
C THR A 99 14.45 -6.24 7.71
N GLN A 100 14.46 -7.46 8.28
CA GLN A 100 15.13 -7.76 9.56
C GLN A 100 16.63 -8.08 9.43
N GLN A 101 17.17 -8.17 8.21
CA GLN A 101 18.57 -8.57 7.97
C GLN A 101 19.35 -7.48 7.21
N THR A 102 19.14 -6.21 7.55
CA THR A 102 20.03 -5.13 7.10
C THR A 102 20.29 -4.16 8.25
N ASP A 103 20.75 -4.73 9.36
CA ASP A 103 21.56 -4.03 10.36
C ASP A 103 22.74 -4.96 10.68
N PHE A 104 23.83 -4.80 9.92
CA PHE A 104 25.19 -5.26 10.25
C PHE A 104 26.21 -4.46 9.45
#